data_AF-A0A822AN72-F1
#
_entry.id   AF-A0A822AN72-F1
#
_cell.length_a   1.000
_cell.length_b   1.000
_cell.length_c   1.000
_cell.angle_alpha   90.00
_cell.angle_beta   90.00
_cell.angle_gamma   90.00
#
_symmetry.space_group_name_H-M   'P 1'
#
loop_
_entity.id
_entity.type
_entity.pdbx_description
1 polymer ?
#
loop_
_entity_poly.entity_id
_entity_poly.type
_entity_poly.pdbx_seq_one_letter_code
_entity_poly.pdbx_strand_id
1 'polypeptide(L)'
;AMFRQLGCPTIFLTLSAAETKWSELIVILTQVLENKVITLEEAENLSYEKRCDLIRKDPVACVRYFEHRLKYLWEILLVPCGPFEGNGLEDKYIRIEFQFRGSPHIHVFIWLKHAPKYDKNNPKSIEQCIEFIDKLTSVNAKPTEELMNVQRHKHSLLVKNM
;
A
#
# COMPACT_ATOMS: atom_id res chain seq x y z
N ALA A 1 -7.93 21.86 5.03
CA ALA A 1 -6.87 22.84 5.33
C ALA A 1 -5.65 22.63 4.43
N MET A 2 -5.05 21.43 4.42
CA MET A 2 -3.81 21.12 3.68
C MET A 2 -3.86 21.44 2.18
N PHE A 3 -4.90 21.01 1.45
CA PHE A 3 -5.03 21.34 0.01
C PHE A 3 -5.01 22.84 -0.29
N ARG A 4 -5.52 23.69 0.62
CA ARG A 4 -5.52 25.14 0.44
C ARG A 4 -4.14 25.76 0.72
N GLN A 5 -3.32 25.11 1.53
CA GLN A 5 -2.00 25.61 1.94
C GLN A 5 -0.87 25.05 1.05
N LEU A 6 -0.92 23.76 0.76
CA LEU A 6 0.12 23.01 0.03
C LEU A 6 -0.23 22.78 -1.45
N GLY A 7 -1.48 23.06 -1.84
CA GLY A 7 -1.98 22.79 -3.19
C GLY A 7 -2.26 21.31 -3.45
N CYS A 8 -2.19 20.92 -4.72
CA CYS A 8 -2.39 19.53 -5.15
C CYS A 8 -1.28 18.62 -4.60
N PRO A 9 -1.59 17.44 -4.04
CA PRO A 9 -0.57 16.49 -3.63
C PRO A 9 0.22 15.99 -4.84
N THR A 10 1.49 15.70 -4.61
CA THR A 10 2.39 15.11 -5.60
C THR A 10 2.01 13.67 -5.90
N ILE A 11 1.69 12.90 -4.87
CA ILE A 11 1.39 11.47 -4.98
C ILE A 11 0.13 11.15 -4.19
N PHE A 12 -0.73 10.34 -4.80
CA PHE A 12 -1.80 9.64 -4.10
C PHE A 12 -1.48 8.15 -4.07
N LEU A 13 -1.41 7.59 -2.86
CA LEU A 13 -1.06 6.19 -2.62
C LEU A 13 -2.19 5.53 -1.83
N THR A 14 -2.61 4.33 -2.24
CA THR A 14 -3.53 3.50 -1.49
C THR A 14 -2.85 2.21 -1.05
N LEU A 15 -3.10 1.79 0.20
CA LEU A 15 -2.50 0.60 0.78
C LEU A 15 -3.60 -0.25 1.43
N SER A 16 -3.71 -1.51 1.04
CA SER A 16 -4.65 -2.46 1.64
C SER A 16 -3.90 -3.54 2.39
N ALA A 17 -4.42 -3.95 3.54
CA ALA A 17 -3.95 -5.16 4.18
C ALA A 17 -4.25 -6.40 3.31
N ALA A 18 -3.30 -7.34 3.30
CA ALA A 18 -3.38 -8.59 2.55
C ALA A 18 -3.05 -9.76 3.49
N GLU A 19 -3.73 -9.82 4.63
CA GLU A 19 -3.38 -10.66 5.78
C GLU A 19 -3.28 -12.15 5.42
N THR A 20 -4.17 -12.63 4.55
CA THR A 20 -4.18 -14.04 4.09
C THR A 20 -2.95 -14.43 3.25
N LYS A 21 -2.16 -13.45 2.81
CA LYS A 21 -0.95 -13.63 2.00
C LYS A 21 0.34 -13.46 2.81
N TRP A 22 0.27 -13.02 4.07
CA TRP A 22 1.46 -12.82 4.89
C TRP A 22 1.74 -14.06 5.73
N SER A 23 2.56 -14.96 5.20
CA SER A 23 2.92 -16.22 5.86
C SER A 23 3.50 -15.99 7.26
N GLU A 24 4.27 -14.91 7.47
CA GLU A 24 4.82 -14.57 8.77
C GLU A 24 3.74 -14.19 9.78
N LEU A 25 2.69 -13.49 9.34
CA LEU A 25 1.52 -13.21 10.18
C LEU A 25 0.80 -14.51 10.55
N ILE A 26 0.64 -15.42 9.59
CA ILE A 26 -0.01 -16.72 9.83
C ILE A 26 0.78 -17.54 10.86
N VAL A 27 2.11 -17.58 10.77
CA VAL A 27 2.98 -18.22 11.78
C VAL A 27 2.71 -17.63 13.18
N ILE A 28 2.71 -16.30 13.29
CA ILE A 28 2.47 -15.60 14.57
C ILE A 28 1.08 -15.95 15.12
N LEU A 29 0.05 -15.91 14.28
CA LEU A 29 -1.33 -16.20 14.70
C LEU A 29 -1.49 -17.67 15.14
N THR A 30 -0.90 -18.63 14.41
CA THR A 30 -0.93 -20.04 14.80
C THR A 30 -0.21 -20.27 16.13
N GLN A 31 0.92 -19.59 16.34
CA GLN A 31 1.65 -19.69 17.60
C GLN A 31 0.83 -19.13 18.77
N VAL A 32 0.22 -17.96 18.61
CA VAL A 32 -0.54 -17.28 19.69
C VAL A 32 -1.85 -18.00 19.99
N LEU A 33 -2.60 -18.42 18.97
CA LEU A 33 -3.95 -18.96 19.13
C LEU A 33 -3.99 -20.47 19.36
N GLU A 34 -3.00 -21.20 18.85
CA GLU A 34 -3.00 -22.68 18.85
C GLU A 34 -1.80 -23.26 19.61
N ASN A 35 -0.91 -22.40 20.13
CA ASN A 35 0.31 -22.79 20.81
C ASN A 35 1.19 -23.74 19.97
N LYS A 36 1.16 -23.54 18.64
CA LYS A 36 1.89 -24.36 17.67
C LYS A 36 2.83 -23.48 16.86
N VAL A 37 4.13 -23.80 16.88
CA VAL A 37 5.13 -23.18 16.00
C VAL A 37 5.12 -23.93 14.68
N ILE A 38 4.94 -23.21 13.58
CA ILE A 38 4.98 -23.73 12.22
C ILE A 38 6.03 -22.97 11.40
N THR A 39 6.53 -23.59 10.34
CA THR A 39 7.44 -22.94 9.39
C THR A 39 6.66 -22.02 8.43
N LEU A 40 7.38 -21.17 7.70
CA LEU A 40 6.77 -20.36 6.63
C LEU A 40 6.16 -21.23 5.53
N GLU A 41 6.82 -22.32 5.15
CA GLU A 41 6.31 -23.27 4.16
C GLU A 41 5.02 -23.96 4.65
N GLU A 42 4.95 -24.35 5.92
CA GLU A 42 3.72 -24.90 6.51
C GLU A 42 2.59 -23.87 6.51
N ALA A 43 2.89 -22.60 6.84
CA ALA A 43 1.93 -21.51 6.78
C ALA A 43 1.43 -21.25 5.34
N GLU A 44 2.31 -21.35 4.35
CA GLU A 44 2.01 -21.23 2.92
C GLU A 44 1.15 -22.37 2.38
N ASN A 45 1.18 -23.53 3.02
CA ASN A 45 0.36 -24.69 2.67
C ASN A 45 -0.96 -24.78 3.44
N LEU A 46 -1.21 -23.91 4.44
CA LEU A 46 -2.50 -23.86 5.12
C LEU A 46 -3.64 -23.48 4.17
N SER A 47 -4.80 -24.11 4.35
CA SER A 47 -5.98 -23.79 3.56
C SER A 47 -6.44 -22.34 3.76
N TYR A 48 -7.11 -21.78 2.76
CA TYR A 48 -7.63 -20.42 2.81
C TYR A 48 -8.61 -20.22 3.98
N GLU A 49 -9.45 -21.22 4.25
CA GLU A 49 -10.41 -21.23 5.35
C GLU A 49 -9.68 -21.14 6.69
N LYS A 50 -8.60 -21.92 6.85
CA LYS A 50 -7.80 -21.93 8.08
C LYS A 50 -7.13 -20.58 8.32
N ARG A 51 -6.55 -19.97 7.28
CA ARG A 51 -5.98 -18.61 7.38
C ARG A 51 -7.03 -17.59 7.77
N CYS A 52 -8.20 -17.62 7.12
CA CYS A 52 -9.29 -16.73 7.45
C CYS A 52 -9.80 -16.93 8.89
N ASP A 53 -9.79 -18.16 9.40
CA ASP A 53 -10.15 -18.46 10.79
C ASP A 53 -9.16 -17.86 11.79
N LEU A 54 -7.86 -18.04 11.57
CA LEU A 54 -6.81 -17.44 12.40
C LEU A 54 -6.92 -15.90 12.44
N ILE A 55 -7.09 -15.26 11.27
CA ILE A 55 -7.22 -13.80 11.15
C ILE A 55 -8.46 -13.29 11.89
N ARG A 56 -9.60 -13.99 11.76
CA ARG A 56 -10.85 -13.61 12.45
C ARG A 56 -10.76 -13.75 13.97
N LYS A 57 -9.95 -14.69 14.46
CA LYS A 57 -9.79 -14.95 15.90
C LYS A 57 -8.92 -13.91 16.60
N ASP A 58 -7.97 -13.27 15.91
CA ASP A 58 -7.16 -12.19 16.46
C ASP A 58 -6.98 -11.01 15.48
N PRO A 59 -8.02 -10.18 15.31
CA PRO A 59 -7.94 -8.99 14.46
C PRO A 59 -6.99 -7.92 15.04
N VAL A 60 -6.71 -7.93 16.36
CA VAL A 60 -5.83 -6.95 17.00
C VAL A 60 -4.38 -7.20 16.59
N ALA A 61 -3.93 -8.46 16.61
CA ALA A 61 -2.62 -8.84 16.10
C ALA A 61 -2.47 -8.49 14.61
N CYS A 62 -3.52 -8.69 13.80
CA CYS A 62 -3.52 -8.33 12.38
C CYS A 62 -3.30 -6.82 12.17
N VAL A 63 -4.01 -5.96 12.91
CA VAL A 63 -3.86 -4.50 12.82
C VAL A 63 -2.48 -4.05 13.27
N ARG A 64 -1.96 -4.60 14.38
CA ARG A 64 -0.60 -4.29 14.87
C ARG A 64 0.47 -4.70 13.85
N TYR A 65 0.32 -5.86 13.23
CA TYR A 65 1.25 -6.32 12.20
C TYR A 65 1.20 -5.41 10.96
N PHE A 66 0.01 -4.98 10.54
CA PHE A 66 -0.13 -4.02 9.45
C PHE A 66 0.51 -2.66 9.78
N GLU A 67 0.28 -2.13 10.98
CA GLU A 67 0.91 -0.89 11.45
C GLU A 67 2.45 -1.01 11.42
N HIS A 68 2.98 -2.15 11.88
CA HIS A 68 4.41 -2.44 11.79
C HIS A 68 4.91 -2.39 10.35
N ARG A 69 4.24 -3.06 9.40
CA ARG A 69 4.61 -2.98 7.97
C ARG A 69 4.53 -1.56 7.42
N LEU A 70 3.51 -0.79 7.80
CA LEU A 70 3.35 0.60 7.36
C LEU A 70 4.51 1.48 7.84
N LYS A 71 4.99 1.28 9.07
CA LYS A 71 6.16 2.00 9.60
C LYS A 71 7.39 1.76 8.72
N TYR A 72 7.72 0.51 8.42
CA TYR A 72 8.88 0.20 7.57
C TYR A 72 8.70 0.68 6.13
N LEU A 73 7.48 0.65 5.59
CA LEU A 73 7.21 1.26 4.29
C LEU A 73 7.61 2.74 4.29
N TRP A 74 7.25 3.49 5.32
CA TRP A 74 7.67 4.89 5.43
C TRP A 74 9.18 5.08 5.55
N GLU A 75 9.86 4.20 6.29
CA GLU A 75 11.33 4.23 6.38
C GLU A 75 11.97 3.99 5.01
N ILE A 76 11.46 3.03 4.22
CA ILE A 76 11.91 2.72 2.86
C ILE A 76 11.58 3.87 1.88
N LEU A 77 10.44 4.54 2.02
CA LEU A 77 10.08 5.65 1.13
C LEU A 77 10.97 6.88 1.35
N LEU A 78 11.52 7.06 2.56
CA LEU A 78 12.21 8.28 2.99
C LEU A 78 13.73 8.16 3.09
N VAL A 79 14.31 6.99 2.80
CA VAL A 79 15.77 6.81 2.72
C VAL A 79 16.35 7.72 1.62
N PRO A 80 17.56 8.29 1.79
CA PRO A 80 18.18 9.18 0.81
C PRO A 80 18.25 8.65 -0.63
N CYS A 81 18.45 7.34 -0.80
CA CYS A 81 18.42 6.65 -2.10
C CYS A 81 17.09 5.91 -2.36
N GLY A 82 16.02 6.32 -1.68
CA GLY A 82 14.69 5.76 -1.82
C GLY A 82 13.93 6.32 -3.03
N PRO A 83 12.66 5.92 -3.22
CA PRO A 83 11.83 6.34 -4.35
C PRO A 83 11.70 7.86 -4.49
N PHE A 84 11.71 8.61 -3.39
CA PHE A 84 11.59 10.07 -3.39
C PHE A 84 12.93 10.81 -3.43
N GLU A 85 14.01 10.15 -3.83
CA GLU A 85 15.33 10.77 -3.96
C GLU A 85 15.25 12.09 -4.76
N GLY A 86 15.91 13.12 -4.21
CA GLY A 86 15.91 14.50 -4.74
C GLY A 86 14.64 15.29 -4.41
N ASN A 87 13.57 14.63 -3.97
CA ASN A 87 12.25 15.18 -3.72
C ASN A 87 11.89 14.98 -2.25
N GLY A 88 12.45 15.83 -1.37
CA GLY A 88 12.21 15.73 0.06
C GLY A 88 10.72 15.79 0.41
N LEU A 89 10.30 14.98 1.39
CA LEU A 89 8.94 15.00 1.93
C LEU A 89 8.66 16.38 2.55
N GLU A 90 7.64 17.06 2.03
CA GLU A 90 7.14 18.31 2.60
C GLU A 90 6.09 18.03 3.67
N ASP A 91 5.07 17.25 3.30
CA ASP A 91 4.00 16.85 4.21
C ASP A 91 3.31 15.58 3.68
N LYS A 92 2.53 14.93 4.56
CA LYS A 92 1.65 13.82 4.20
C LYS A 92 0.35 13.85 5.00
N TYR A 93 -0.73 13.49 4.33
CA TYR A 93 -2.02 13.23 4.96
C TYR A 93 -2.34 11.75 4.83
N ILE A 94 -2.68 11.11 5.95
CA ILE A 94 -3.02 9.69 6.00
C ILE A 94 -4.44 9.57 6.55
N ARG A 95 -5.32 8.92 5.79
CA ARG A 95 -6.64 8.50 6.25
C ARG A 95 -6.66 6.98 6.29
N ILE A 96 -7.00 6.42 7.44
CA ILE A 96 -7.19 4.99 7.62
C ILE A 96 -8.68 4.72 7.68
N GLU A 97 -9.15 3.84 6.82
CA GLU A 97 -10.52 3.32 6.78
C GLU A 97 -10.46 1.81 7.01
N PHE A 98 -11.44 1.28 7.72
CA PHE A 98 -11.54 -0.16 7.91
C PHE A 98 -12.54 -0.71 6.89
N GLN A 99 -12.05 -1.55 5.97
CA GLN A 99 -12.91 -2.27 5.04
C GLN A 99 -13.54 -3.46 5.73
N PHE A 100 -14.76 -3.83 5.31
CA PHE A 100 -15.57 -4.97 5.77
C PHE A 100 -15.09 -5.68 7.04
N ARG A 101 -14.25 -6.71 6.90
CA ARG A 101 -13.85 -7.63 7.98
C ARG A 101 -12.94 -6.99 9.05
N GLY A 102 -12.84 -5.67 9.11
CA GLY A 102 -11.95 -4.95 10.02
C GLY A 102 -10.51 -4.87 9.51
N SER A 103 -10.30 -5.02 8.20
CA SER A 103 -8.98 -4.90 7.57
C SER A 103 -8.69 -3.43 7.24
N PRO A 104 -7.54 -2.89 7.63
CA PRO A 104 -7.16 -1.53 7.29
C PRO A 104 -6.99 -1.31 5.78
N HIS A 105 -7.50 -0.18 5.31
CA HIS A 105 -7.27 0.41 4.00
C HIS A 105 -6.87 1.87 4.18
N ILE A 106 -5.73 2.23 3.63
CA ILE A 106 -5.13 3.55 3.83
C ILE A 106 -5.21 4.32 2.52
N HIS A 107 -5.67 5.56 2.62
CA HIS A 107 -5.51 6.59 1.60
C HIS A 107 -4.46 7.59 2.07
N VAL A 108 -3.45 7.82 1.23
CA VAL A 108 -2.31 8.69 1.54
C VAL A 108 -2.16 9.75 0.46
N PHE A 109 -2.13 11.01 0.88
CA PHE A 109 -1.67 12.13 0.05
C PHE A 109 -0.28 12.55 0.50
N ILE A 110 0.64 12.73 -0.45
CA ILE A 110 2.04 13.08 -0.20
C ILE A 110 2.37 14.35 -1.00
N TRP A 111 3.00 15.32 -0.34
CA TRP A 111 3.57 16.52 -0.96
C TRP A 111 5.09 16.43 -0.90
N LEU A 112 5.75 16.58 -2.06
CA LEU A 112 7.20 16.58 -2.18
C LEU A 112 7.69 17.97 -2.64
N LYS A 113 8.75 18.48 -2.01
CA LYS A 113 9.21 19.88 -2.18
C LYS A 113 9.63 20.25 -3.60
N HIS A 114 10.27 19.33 -4.32
CA HIS A 114 10.90 19.60 -5.62
C HIS A 114 10.21 18.90 -6.79
N ALA A 115 9.00 18.39 -6.56
CA ALA A 115 8.26 17.73 -7.62
C ALA A 115 7.88 18.71 -8.74
N PRO A 116 7.92 18.28 -10.01
CA PRO A 116 7.55 19.12 -11.13
C PRO A 116 6.06 19.49 -11.06
N LYS A 117 5.74 20.71 -11.48
CA LYS A 117 4.37 21.21 -11.57
C LYS A 117 3.91 21.16 -13.00
N TYR A 118 2.75 20.53 -13.23
CA TYR A 118 2.15 20.43 -14.55
C TYR A 118 1.58 21.78 -15.01
N ASP A 119 1.96 22.21 -16.21
CA ASP A 119 1.40 23.33 -16.94
C ASP A 119 1.17 22.92 -18.40
N LYS A 120 -0.10 22.84 -18.78
CA LYS A 120 -0.53 22.43 -20.13
C LYS A 120 0.04 23.30 -21.25
N ASN A 121 0.44 24.53 -20.97
CA ASN A 121 0.95 25.48 -21.95
C ASN A 121 2.48 25.47 -22.04
N ASN A 122 3.16 24.68 -21.22
CA ASN A 122 4.61 24.62 -21.14
C ASN A 122 5.10 23.20 -21.44
N PRO A 123 5.59 22.93 -22.67
CA PRO A 123 6.07 21.61 -23.06
C PRO A 123 7.16 21.04 -22.14
N LYS A 124 8.04 21.90 -21.60
CA LYS A 124 9.11 21.49 -20.69
C LYS A 124 8.56 21.00 -19.35
N SER A 125 7.50 21.62 -18.85
CA SER A 125 6.82 21.17 -17.62
C SER A 125 6.22 19.78 -17.81
N ILE A 126 5.62 19.52 -18.98
CA ILE A 126 5.05 18.21 -19.32
C ILE A 126 6.14 17.14 -19.33
N GLU A 127 7.25 17.40 -20.02
CA GLU A 127 8.41 16.49 -20.08
C GLU A 127 8.96 16.18 -18.69
N GLN A 128 9.18 17.20 -17.85
CA GLN A 128 9.65 17.01 -16.47
C GLN A 128 8.68 16.17 -15.62
N CYS A 129 7.37 16.36 -15.79
CA CYS A 129 6.37 15.53 -15.12
C CYS A 129 6.43 14.06 -15.58
N ILE A 130 6.64 13.82 -16.88
CA ILE A 130 6.77 12.46 -17.43
C ILE A 130 8.01 11.77 -16.83
N GLU A 131 9.17 12.41 -16.90
CA GLU A 131 10.42 11.86 -16.33
C GLU A 131 10.29 11.55 -14.83
N PHE A 132 9.60 12.42 -14.10
CA PHE A 132 9.35 12.23 -12.68
C PHE A 132 8.41 11.04 -12.41
N ILE A 133 7.34 10.88 -13.20
CA ILE A 133 6.43 9.74 -13.10
C ILE A 133 7.18 8.45 -13.44
N ASP A 134 7.96 8.42 -14.51
CA ASP A 134 8.73 7.24 -14.94
C ASP A 134 9.78 6.82 -13.90
N LYS A 135 10.38 7.77 -13.17
CA LYS A 135 11.28 7.46 -12.05
C LYS A 135 10.56 6.81 -10.88
N LEU A 136 9.32 7.23 -10.59
CA LEU A 136 8.53 6.73 -9.46
C LEU A 136 7.77 5.44 -9.78
N THR A 137 7.36 5.26 -11.03
CA THR A 137 6.55 4.14 -11.48
C THR A 137 7.25 3.44 -12.64
N SER A 138 7.72 2.23 -12.40
CA SER A 138 8.20 1.34 -13.46
C SER A 138 7.22 0.21 -13.67
N VAL A 139 6.79 -0.03 -14.90
CA VAL A 139 6.11 -1.27 -15.26
C VAL A 139 7.16 -2.21 -15.82
N ASN A 140 7.46 -3.31 -15.12
CA ASN A 140 8.18 -4.40 -15.76
C ASN A 140 7.23 -5.02 -16.80
N ALA A 141 7.61 -5.00 -18.08
CA ALA A 141 6.77 -5.49 -19.18
C ALA A 141 6.43 -7.00 -19.09
N LYS A 142 7.06 -7.73 -18.16
CA LYS A 142 6.71 -9.12 -17.81
C LYS A 142 6.19 -9.18 -16.37
N PRO A 143 4.99 -8.64 -16.09
CA PRO A 143 4.37 -8.88 -14.79
C PRO A 143 4.15 -10.40 -14.67
N THR A 144 4.61 -10.98 -13.55
CA THR A 144 4.30 -12.39 -13.27
C THR A 144 2.78 -12.55 -13.20
N GLU A 145 2.28 -13.74 -13.53
CA GLU A 145 0.85 -14.02 -13.46
C GLU A 145 0.27 -13.73 -12.06
N GLU A 146 1.07 -13.96 -11.03
CA GLU A 146 0.77 -13.59 -9.64
C GLU A 146 0.59 -12.07 -9.44
N LEU A 147 1.53 -11.25 -9.92
CA LEU A 147 1.45 -9.78 -9.82
C LEU A 147 0.27 -9.22 -10.61
N MET A 148 -0.02 -9.77 -11.80
CA MET A 148 -1.19 -9.38 -12.58
C MET A 148 -2.50 -9.66 -11.85
N ASN A 149 -2.59 -10.79 -11.13
CA ASN A 149 -3.80 -11.16 -10.41
C ASN A 149 -4.09 -10.27 -9.21
N VAL A 150 -3.06 -9.70 -8.57
CA VAL A 150 -3.22 -8.77 -7.43
C VAL A 150 -3.35 -7.29 -7.86
N GLN A 151 -2.88 -6.91 -9.05
CA GLN A 151 -3.00 -5.53 -9.56
C GLN A 151 -4.22 -5.30 -10.47
N ARG A 152 -5.03 -6.31 -10.76
CA ARG A 152 -6.32 -6.11 -11.45
C ARG A 152 -7.37 -5.54 -10.49
N HIS A 153 -7.69 -4.26 -10.66
CA HIS A 153 -8.90 -3.69 -10.09
C HIS A 153 -10.14 -4.31 -10.74
N LYS A 154 -10.83 -5.22 -10.04
CA LYS A 154 -12.14 -5.71 -10.44
C LYS A 154 -13.20 -4.70 -9.99
N HIS A 155 -13.69 -3.90 -10.93
CA HIS A 155 -14.85 -3.05 -10.66
C HIS A 155 -16.11 -3.93 -10.58
N SER A 156 -16.71 -4.05 -9.39
CA SER A 156 -18.11 -4.43 -9.28
C SER A 156 -18.93 -3.19 -9.62
N LEU A 157 -19.64 -3.21 -10.75
CA LEU A 157 -20.62 -2.18 -11.09
C LEU A 157 -21.80 -2.28 -10.10
N LEU A 158 -21.66 -1.62 -8.95
CA LEU A 158 -22.77 -1.29 -8.04
C LEU A 158 -23.05 0.21 -8.05
N VAL A 159 -22.84 0.87 -9.20
CA VAL A 159 -23.44 2.17 -9.46
C VAL A 159 -24.75 1.92 -10.20
N LYS A 160 -25.85 1.80 -9.45
CA LYS A 160 -27.18 2.04 -10.02
C LYS A 160 -27.19 3.50 -10.45
N ASN A 161 -27.37 3.71 -11.76
CA ASN A 161 -27.70 5.01 -12.33
C ASN A 161 -28.80 5.66 -11.49
N MET A 162 -28.52 6.83 -10.92
CA MET A 162 -29.53 7.77 -10.45
C MET A 162 -29.63 8.88 -11.49
#